data_AF-A0A0L7QNX8-F1
#
_entry.id   AF-A0A0L7QNX8-F1
#
_cell.length_a   1.000
_cell.length_b   1.000
_cell.length_c   1.000
_cell.angle_alpha   90.00
_cell.angle_beta   90.00
_cell.angle_gamma   90.00
#
_symmetry.space_group_name_H-M   'P 1'
#
loop_
_entity.id
_entity.type
_entity.pdbx_description
1 polymer ?
#
loop_
_entity_poly.entity_id
_entity_poly.type
_entity_poly.pdbx_seq_one_letter_code
_entity_poly.pdbx_strand_id
1 'polypeptide(L)' 'MCAHKNGSMSVSVPKVEIVDEHGATAGDKFYKAGSTIELKCVVSNIPQPTGYVTWRHGSRTLNYDTTRGGIR' A
#
# COMPACT_ATOMS: atom_id res chain seq x y z
N MET A 1 -29.85 14.65 -33.19
CA MET A 1 -28.45 15.10 -33.05
C MET A 1 -27.82 14.29 -31.92
N CYS A 2 -26.99 13.30 -32.24
CA CYS A 2 -26.31 12.50 -31.22
C CYS A 2 -25.02 13.22 -30.86
N ALA A 3 -24.89 13.71 -29.63
CA ALA A 3 -23.64 14.30 -29.16
C ALA A 3 -22.59 13.19 -29.02
N HIS A 4 -21.59 13.19 -29.89
CA HIS A 4 -20.37 12.43 -29.68
C HIS A 4 -19.69 12.97 -28.40
N LYS A 5 -19.83 12.25 -27.28
CA LYS A 5 -18.91 12.41 -26.16
C LYS A 5 -17.56 11.85 -26.63
N ASN A 6 -16.65 12.74 -27.02
CA ASN A 6 -15.25 12.37 -27.15
C ASN A 6 -14.77 11.89 -25.78
N GLY A 7 -14.64 10.57 -25.62
CA GLY A 7 -14.11 9.96 -24.41
C GLY A 7 -12.64 10.33 -24.27
N SER A 8 -12.33 11.22 -23.33
CA SER A 8 -10.95 11.40 -22.87
C SER A 8 -10.51 10.09 -22.20
N MET A 9 -9.55 9.38 -22.82
CA MET A 9 -8.92 8.23 -22.19
C MET A 9 -7.91 8.74 -21.16
N SER A 10 -8.23 8.58 -19.88
CA SER A 10 -7.29 8.86 -18.80
C SER A 10 -6.56 7.58 -18.41
N VAL A 11 -5.23 7.60 -18.48
CA VAL A 11 -4.38 6.51 -17.98
C VAL A 11 -4.10 6.77 -16.51
N SER A 12 -4.64 5.93 -15.64
CA SER A 12 -4.34 5.94 -14.20
C SER A 12 -3.22 4.95 -13.89
N VAL A 13 -2.10 5.44 -13.38
CA VAL A 13 -0.97 4.59 -12.95
C VAL A 13 -1.04 4.41 -11.43
N PRO A 14 -1.24 3.19 -10.91
CA PRO A 14 -1.25 2.94 -9.48
C PRO A 14 0.08 3.31 -8.82
N LYS A 15 0.01 3.95 -7.67
CA LYS A 15 1.17 4.30 -6.85
C LYS A 15 1.09 3.57 -5.50
N VAL A 16 2.20 2.99 -5.08
CA VAL A 16 2.34 2.23 -3.82
C VAL A 16 3.41 2.89 -2.97
N GLU A 17 3.09 3.18 -1.71
CA GLU A 17 4.02 3.76 -0.74
C GLU A 17 3.87 3.09 0.62
N ILE A 18 5.01 2.77 1.24
CA ILE A 18 5.05 2.44 2.67
C ILE A 18 5.13 3.76 3.42
N VAL A 19 4.24 3.96 4.39
CA VAL A 19 4.17 5.19 5.19
C VAL A 19 4.36 4.91 6.67
N ASP A 20 4.82 5.93 7.39
CA ASP A 20 4.93 5.91 8.85
C ASP A 20 3.58 6.22 9.53
N GLU A 21 3.61 6.31 10.87
CA GLU A 21 2.45 6.63 11.69
C GLU A 21 1.85 8.02 11.41
N HIS A 22 2.64 8.96 10.86
CA HIS A 22 2.19 10.29 10.46
C HIS A 22 1.71 10.32 9.00
N GLY A 23 1.81 9.20 8.28
CA GLY A 23 1.45 9.10 6.86
C GLY A 23 2.52 9.64 5.91
N ALA A 24 3.72 9.96 6.39
CA ALA A 24 4.85 10.33 5.55
C ALA A 24 5.51 9.08 4.96
N THR A 25 6.19 9.20 3.81
CA THR A 25 6.97 8.10 3.23
C THR A 25 7.93 7.55 4.27
N ALA A 26 7.83 6.24 4.55
CA ALA A 26 8.67 5.60 5.54
C ALA A 26 10.13 5.62 5.07
N GLY A 27 11.00 6.24 5.86
CA GLY A 27 12.45 6.11 5.74
C GLY A 27 12.98 4.90 6.50
N ASP A 28 14.27 4.91 6.82
CA ASP A 28 14.90 3.85 7.61
C ASP A 28 14.32 3.82 9.03
N LYS A 29 13.74 2.66 9.40
CA LYS A 29 13.23 2.40 10.75
C LYS A 29 14.01 1.27 11.42
N PHE A 30 14.45 1.52 12.65
CA PHE A 30 15.21 0.57 13.45
C PHE A 30 14.32 0.01 14.56
N TYR A 31 14.12 -1.31 14.54
CA TYR A 31 13.33 -2.02 15.55
C TYR A 31 14.26 -2.84 16.45
N LYS A 32 13.94 -2.89 17.74
CA LYS A 32 14.67 -3.76 18.68
C LYS A 32 14.21 -5.20 18.50
N ALA A 33 15.08 -6.14 18.86
CA ALA A 33 14.71 -7.55 18.90
C ALA A 33 13.50 -7.76 19.82
N GLY A 34 12.48 -8.48 19.33
CA GLY A 34 11.23 -8.71 20.06
C GLY A 34 10.19 -7.58 19.91
N SER A 35 10.53 -6.46 19.28
CA SER A 35 9.55 -5.43 18.96
C SER A 35 8.58 -5.89 17.88
N THR A 36 7.38 -5.36 18.00
CA THR A 36 6.35 -5.30 16.98
C THR A 36 6.76 -4.41 15.82
N ILE A 37 6.55 -4.85 14.58
CA ILE A 37 6.73 -4.02 13.38
C ILE A 37 5.34 -3.62 12.88
N GLU A 38 5.07 -2.33 12.84
CA GLU A 38 3.89 -1.78 12.20
C GLU A 38 4.23 -1.30 10.80
N LEU A 39 3.61 -1.92 9.79
CA LEU A 39 3.78 -1.60 8.38
C LEU A 39 2.45 -1.14 7.81
N LYS A 40 2.45 0.04 7.20
CA LYS A 40 1.28 0.64 6.56
C LYS A 40 1.57 0.89 5.09
N CYS A 41 0.69 0.39 4.23
CA CYS A 41 0.77 0.57 2.78
C CYS A 41 -0.37 1.46 2.31
N VAL A 42 -0.04 2.52 1.58
CA VAL A 42 -1.02 3.36 0.90
C VAL A 42 -0.94 3.08 -0.59
N VAL A 43 -2.09 2.75 -1.18
CA VAL A 43 -2.23 2.56 -2.63
C VAL A 43 -3.16 3.63 -3.17
N SER A 44 -2.69 4.39 -4.17
CA SER A 44 -3.43 5.48 -4.80
C SER A 44 -3.47 5.33 -6.32
N ASN A 45 -4.28 6.16 -6.98
CA ASN A 45 -4.48 6.16 -8.45
C ASN A 45 -5.00 4.83 -9.01
N ILE A 46 -5.87 4.16 -8.26
CA ILE A 46 -6.54 2.94 -8.71
C ILE A 46 -7.88 3.32 -9.38
N PRO A 47 -8.08 3.01 -10.67
CA PRO A 47 -9.31 3.35 -11.39
C PRO A 47 -10.51 2.51 -10.93
N GLN A 48 -10.28 1.26 -10.51
CA GLN A 48 -11.29 0.37 -9.94
C GLN A 48 -10.60 -0.53 -8.90
N PRO A 49 -11.10 -0.62 -7.65
CA PRO A 49 -10.43 -1.36 -6.58
C PRO A 49 -10.47 -2.87 -6.87
N THR A 50 -9.40 -3.38 -7.48
CA THR A 50 -9.23 -4.79 -7.83
C THR A 50 -7.77 -5.17 -7.57
N GLY A 51 -7.44 -5.49 -6.33
CA GLY A 51 -6.07 -5.86 -5.98
C GLY A 51 -5.92 -6.32 -4.53
N TYR A 52 -4.89 -7.12 -4.29
CA TYR A 52 -4.49 -7.56 -2.95
C TYR A 52 -3.09 -7.03 -2.66
N VAL A 53 -2.88 -6.49 -1.46
CA VAL A 53 -1.54 -6.12 -0.98
C VAL A 53 -0.96 -7.32 -0.24
N THR A 54 0.22 -7.76 -0.65
CA THR A 54 0.96 -8.84 0.03
C THR A 54 2.29 -8.33 0.54
N TRP A 55 2.57 -8.56 1.81
CA TRP A 55 3.84 -8.15 2.42
C TRP A 55 4.88 -9.26 2.42
N ARG A 56 6.10 -8.90 2.06
CA ARG A 56 7.23 -9.83 1.95
C ARG A 56 8.52 -9.21 2.46
N HIS A 57 9.34 -10.02 3.11
CA HIS A 57 10.75 -9.73 3.38
C HIS A 57 11.63 -10.77 2.67
N GLY A 58 12.32 -10.34 1.61
CA GLY A 58 13.00 -11.25 0.69
C GLY A 58 12.02 -12.23 0.02
N SER A 59 12.23 -13.53 0.23
CA SER A 59 11.36 -14.61 -0.26
C SER A 59 10.23 -15.00 0.68
N ARG A 60 10.18 -14.44 1.90
CA ARG A 60 9.22 -14.84 2.94
C ARG A 60 8.03 -13.89 2.97
N THR A 61 6.83 -14.43 2.86
CA THR A 61 5.59 -13.68 3.16
C THR A 61 5.50 -13.42 4.65
N LEU A 62 5.14 -12.19 5.02
CA LEU A 62 4.97 -11.81 6.41
C LEU A 62 3.61 -12.26 6.95
N ASN A 63 3.55 -12.56 8.25
CA ASN A 63 2.29 -12.87 8.93
C ASN A 63 1.48 -11.59 9.16
N TYR A 64 0.16 -11.70 9.09
CA TYR A 64 -0.81 -10.61 9.30
C TYR A 64 -1.36 -10.56 10.74
N ASP A 65 -0.71 -11.24 11.68
CA ASP A 65 -1.16 -11.30 13.07
C ASP A 65 -0.98 -9.93 13.75
N THR A 66 -2.09 -9.32 14.15
CA THR A 66 -2.11 -8.02 14.83
C THR A 66 -1.93 -8.10 16.33
N THR A 67 -1.94 -9.30 16.94
CA THR A 67 -1.86 -9.47 18.41
C THR A 67 -0.50 -9.07 18.99
N ARG A 68 0.55 -9.13 18.18
CA ARG A 68 1.89 -8.59 18.50
C ARG A 68 2.27 -7.44 17.56
N GLY A 69 1.25 -6.68 17.14
CA GLY A 69 1.21 -5.68 16.09
C GLY A 69 1.63 -6.19 14.72
N GLY A 70 0.65 -6.07 13.84
CA GLY A 70 0.67 -6.65 12.52
C GLY A 70 0.64 -5.57 11.46
N ILE A 71 0.39 -6.05 10.26
CA ILE A 71 0.34 -5.27 9.05
C ILE A 71 -1.07 -4.72 8.90
N ARG A 72 -1.22 -3.39 8.69
CA ARG A 72 -2.51 -2.72 8.62
C ARG A 72 -2.68 -1.82 7.41
#